data_AF-A0A2P4PYJ0-F1
#
_entry.id   AF-A0A2P4PYJ0-F1
#
_cell.length_a   1.000
_cell.length_b   1.000
_cell.length_c   1.000
_cell.angle_alpha   90.00
_cell.angle_beta   90.00
_cell.angle_gamma   90.00
#
_symmetry.space_group_name_H-M   'P 1'
#
loop_
_entity.id
_entity.type
_entity.pdbx_description
1 polymer ?
#
loop_
_entity_poly.entity_id
_entity_poly.type
_entity_poly.pdbx_seq_one_letter_code
_entity_poly.pdbx_strand_id
1 'polypeptide(L)'
;MNNKKKIALNLDTEVSHSNSNYCTFNLKGEFILYSLFYVHETFGSHDIIWIYSTQTKDNKWECKRFYRILKDYELVSISKYDKVYLYPMDSNDYIYEWNINTEKSVKIFVNHKDENE
;
A
#
# COMPACT_ATOMS: atom_id res chain seq x y z
N MET A 1 16.33 -29.11 -2.94
CA MET A 1 17.15 -27.91 -3.22
C MET A 1 16.22 -26.71 -3.29
N ASN A 2 16.34 -25.77 -2.35
CA ASN A 2 15.47 -24.59 -2.32
C ASN A 2 16.06 -23.54 -3.26
N ASN A 3 15.62 -23.50 -4.51
CA ASN A 3 16.05 -22.50 -5.51
C ASN A 3 15.44 -21.13 -5.17
N LYS A 4 15.87 -20.52 -4.06
CA LYS A 4 15.47 -19.16 -3.67
C LYS A 4 16.03 -18.18 -4.69
N LYS A 5 15.24 -17.87 -5.72
CA LYS A 5 15.53 -16.78 -6.65
C LYS A 5 15.29 -15.46 -5.91
N LYS A 6 16.32 -14.61 -5.87
CA LYS A 6 16.19 -13.24 -5.37
C LYS A 6 15.68 -12.36 -6.49
N ILE A 7 14.71 -11.51 -6.18
CA ILE A 7 14.21 -10.48 -7.07
C ILE A 7 14.67 -9.14 -6.52
N ALA A 8 15.23 -8.28 -7.37
CA ALA A 8 15.61 -6.93 -7.00
C ALA A 8 14.50 -5.96 -7.43
N LEU A 9 14.06 -5.10 -6.51
CA LEU A 9 13.15 -3.99 -6.82
C LEU A 9 14.00 -2.75 -7.12
N ASN A 10 13.58 -1.90 -8.04
CA ASN A 10 14.18 -0.57 -8.22
C ASN A 10 13.70 0.43 -7.14
N LEU A 11 13.84 0.05 -5.87
CA LEU A 11 13.52 0.87 -4.71
C LEU A 11 14.82 1.22 -3.99
N ASP A 12 15.10 2.50 -3.81
CA ASP A 12 16.25 2.94 -3.02
C ASP A 12 15.93 2.78 -1.53
N THR A 13 16.53 1.76 -0.91
CA THR A 13 16.21 1.39 0.47
C THR A 13 17.02 2.15 1.52
N GLU A 14 18.04 2.94 1.14
CA GLU A 14 18.89 3.66 2.10
C GLU A 14 18.11 4.72 2.89
N VAL A 15 16.97 5.17 2.36
CA VAL A 15 16.08 6.17 2.98
C VAL A 15 14.75 5.58 3.45
N SER A 16 14.51 4.29 3.21
CA SER A 16 13.27 3.61 3.61
C SER A 16 13.39 3.02 5.02
N HIS A 17 12.57 3.50 5.97
CA HIS A 17 12.47 2.90 7.30
C HIS A 17 11.63 1.62 7.20
N SER A 18 12.33 0.49 7.02
CA SER A 18 11.81 -0.83 6.60
C SER A 18 10.89 -1.56 7.59
N ASN A 19 10.51 -0.94 8.71
CA ASN A 19 9.82 -1.62 9.80
C ASN A 19 8.29 -1.72 9.61
N SER A 20 7.70 -0.97 8.67
CA SER A 20 6.25 -0.94 8.42
C SER A 20 5.91 -1.27 6.96
N ASN A 21 6.43 -2.38 6.44
CA ASN A 21 6.20 -2.81 5.06
C ASN A 21 5.11 -3.89 5.00
N TYR A 22 4.17 -3.72 4.07
CA TYR A 22 3.15 -4.72 3.73
C TYR A 22 3.24 -5.01 2.24
N CYS A 23 3.11 -6.26 1.80
CA CYS A 23 3.10 -6.58 0.38
C CYS A 23 2.10 -7.67 0.02
N THR A 24 1.64 -7.64 -1.22
CA THR A 24 0.70 -8.61 -1.78
C THR A 24 0.84 -8.69 -3.30
N PHE A 25 0.14 -9.64 -3.91
CA PHE A 25 -0.02 -9.71 -5.36
C PHE A 25 -1.48 -9.50 -5.72
N ASN A 26 -1.75 -8.72 -6.78
CA ASN A 26 -3.10 -8.65 -7.34
C ASN A 26 -3.37 -9.82 -8.29
N LEU A 27 -4.63 -9.94 -8.73
CA LEU A 27 -5.05 -10.98 -9.67
C LEU A 27 -4.40 -10.88 -11.06
N LYS A 28 -3.81 -9.73 -11.42
CA LYS A 28 -3.03 -9.55 -12.66
C LYS A 28 -1.59 -10.05 -12.51
N GLY A 29 -1.20 -10.47 -11.31
CA GLY A 29 0.15 -10.89 -10.98
C GLY A 29 1.11 -9.72 -10.78
N GLU A 30 0.63 -8.48 -10.59
CA GLU A 30 1.48 -7.35 -10.21
C GLU A 30 1.82 -7.44 -8.71
N PHE A 31 3.05 -7.07 -8.37
CA PHE A 31 3.51 -7.02 -6.98
C PHE A 31 3.19 -5.64 -6.41
N ILE A 32 2.49 -5.61 -5.29
CA ILE A 32 2.11 -4.38 -4.59
C ILE A 32 2.87 -4.33 -3.28
N LEU A 33 3.59 -3.22 -3.06
CA LEU A 33 4.35 -2.96 -1.85
C LEU A 33 3.85 -1.66 -1.23
N TYR A 34 3.42 -1.73 0.01
CA TYR A 34 3.26 -0.58 0.87
C TYR A 34 4.51 -0.42 1.74
N SER A 35 5.03 0.80 1.82
CA SER A 35 6.20 1.14 2.62
C SER A 35 6.15 2.58 3.10
N LEU A 36 6.66 2.81 4.31
CA LEU A 36 6.95 4.14 4.81
C LEU A 36 8.30 4.62 4.26
N PHE A 37 8.29 5.71 3.51
CA PHE A 37 9.46 6.28 2.85
C PHE A 37 9.77 7.67 3.39
N TYR A 38 10.98 7.89 3.90
CA TYR A 38 11.44 9.20 4.33
C TYR A 38 12.08 9.91 3.13
N VAL A 39 11.64 11.12 2.80
CA VAL A 39 12.16 11.84 1.61
C VAL A 39 13.22 12.87 2.01
N HIS A 40 13.03 13.58 3.13
CA HIS A 40 13.97 14.55 3.72
C HIS A 40 13.35 15.13 5.02
N GLU A 41 14.11 15.86 5.84
CA GLU A 41 13.58 16.57 7.03
C GLU A 41 12.40 17.50 6.70
N THR A 42 12.41 18.08 5.50
CA THR A 42 11.40 19.04 5.04
C THR A 42 10.07 18.38 4.65
N PHE A 43 10.11 17.15 4.13
CA PHE A 43 8.94 16.42 3.64
C PHE A 43 8.46 15.35 4.61
N GLY A 44 9.33 14.94 5.54
CA GLY A 44 9.06 13.90 6.52
C GLY A 44 8.88 12.53 5.88
N SER A 45 8.18 11.67 6.61
CA SER A 45 7.84 10.31 6.18
C SER A 45 6.52 10.29 5.41
N HIS A 46 6.46 9.48 4.38
CA HIS A 46 5.29 9.30 3.54
C HIS A 46 4.98 7.81 3.35
N ASP A 47 3.72 7.50 3.52
CA ASP A 47 3.15 6.21 3.20
C ASP A 47 2.98 6.09 1.68
N ILE A 48 3.67 5.13 1.06
CA ILE A 48 3.67 4.95 -0.38
C ILE A 48 3.27 3.52 -0.73
N ILE A 49 2.34 3.39 -1.67
CA ILE A 49 1.98 2.14 -2.34
C ILE A 49 2.67 2.11 -3.70
N TRP A 50 3.58 1.17 -3.89
CA TRP A 50 4.31 0.90 -5.12
C TRP A 50 3.69 -0.30 -5.84
N ILE A 51 3.59 -0.23 -7.16
CA ILE A 51 3.06 -1.31 -7.99
C ILE A 51 4.09 -1.69 -9.05
N TYR A 52 4.55 -2.93 -9.01
CA TYR A 52 5.62 -3.47 -9.85
C TYR A 52 5.08 -4.46 -10.88
N SER A 53 5.63 -4.38 -12.10
CA SER A 53 5.48 -5.45 -13.09
C SER A 53 6.33 -6.64 -12.68
N THR A 54 5.75 -7.85 -12.72
CA THR A 54 6.47 -9.08 -12.37
C THR A 54 7.05 -9.81 -13.58
N GLN A 55 6.63 -9.43 -14.80
CA GLN A 55 7.10 -10.00 -16.05
C GLN A 55 8.43 -9.35 -16.45
N THR A 56 9.56 -9.91 -16.04
CA THR A 56 10.87 -9.28 -16.29
C THR A 56 11.97 -10.23 -16.74
N LYS A 57 12.95 -9.64 -17.42
CA LYS A 57 14.27 -10.24 -17.69
C LYS A 57 15.17 -9.97 -16.47
N ASP A 58 16.05 -10.90 -16.13
CA ASP A 58 17.10 -10.74 -15.13
C ASP A 58 16.69 -10.60 -13.64
N ASN A 59 15.48 -11.05 -13.27
CA ASN A 59 14.96 -11.01 -11.89
C ASN A 59 14.95 -9.60 -11.26
N LYS A 60 14.82 -8.54 -12.07
CA LYS A 60 14.65 -7.17 -11.60
C LYS A 60 13.22 -6.74 -11.86
N TRP A 61 12.51 -6.18 -10.89
CA TRP A 61 11.17 -5.62 -11.08
C TRP A 61 11.22 -4.10 -11.04
N GLU A 62 10.66 -3.48 -12.07
CA GLU A 62 10.53 -2.03 -12.18
C GLU A 62 9.15 -1.57 -11.72
N CYS A 63 9.13 -0.50 -10.92
CA CYS A 63 7.92 0.18 -10.49
C CYS A 63 7.20 0.76 -11.71
N LYS A 64 5.94 0.37 -11.90
CA LYS A 64 5.06 0.90 -12.97
C LYS A 64 4.41 2.22 -12.57
N ARG A 65 4.03 2.33 -11.29
CA ARG A 65 3.36 3.49 -10.70
C ARG A 65 3.41 3.39 -9.18
N PHE A 66 3.24 4.53 -8.53
CA PHE A 66 3.17 4.63 -7.08
C PHE A 66 2.13 5.67 -6.66
N TYR A 67 1.64 5.52 -5.44
CA TYR A 67 0.65 6.40 -4.85
C TYR A 67 1.06 6.77 -3.44
N ARG A 68 0.98 8.05 -3.11
CA ARG A 68 1.18 8.54 -1.74
C ARG A 68 -0.15 8.55 -1.00
N ILE A 69 -0.21 7.89 0.15
CA ILE A 69 -1.35 7.97 1.07
C ILE A 69 -1.27 9.31 1.81
N LEU A 70 -2.44 9.93 2.04
CA LEU A 70 -2.53 11.17 2.81
C LEU A 70 -2.19 10.90 4.28
N LYS A 71 -1.55 11.88 4.94
CA LYS A 71 -0.98 11.74 6.29
C LYS A 71 -2.01 11.35 7.37
N ASP A 72 -3.27 11.70 7.17
CA ASP A 72 -4.34 11.48 8.16
C ASP A 72 -5.08 10.14 7.97
N TYR A 73 -4.45 9.20 7.26
CA TYR A 73 -5.01 7.89 6.97
C TYR A 73 -4.05 6.78 7.33
N GLU A 74 -4.56 5.78 8.04
CA GLU A 74 -3.86 4.53 8.31
C GLU A 74 -4.25 3.46 7.29
N LEU A 75 -3.26 2.70 6.82
CA LEU A 75 -3.52 1.55 5.95
C LEU A 75 -4.11 0.40 6.77
N VAL A 76 -5.34 -0.01 6.45
CA VAL A 76 -5.96 -1.21 7.03
C VAL A 76 -5.50 -2.46 6.28
N SER A 77 -5.65 -2.46 4.95
CA SER A 77 -5.21 -3.58 4.11
C SER A 77 -5.17 -3.23 2.62
N ILE A 78 -4.47 -4.05 1.84
CA ILE A 78 -4.54 -4.04 0.38
C ILE A 78 -4.98 -5.42 -0.09
N SER A 79 -6.10 -5.48 -0.81
CA SER A 79 -6.64 -6.72 -1.34
C SER A 79 -6.05 -7.10 -2.70
N LYS A 80 -6.12 -8.39 -3.03
CA LYS A 80 -5.77 -8.90 -4.37
C LYS A 80 -6.64 -8.33 -5.52
N TYR A 81 -7.73 -7.65 -5.20
CA TYR A 81 -8.69 -7.07 -6.15
C TYR A 81 -8.42 -5.59 -6.44
N ASP A 82 -7.18 -5.12 -6.24
CA ASP A 82 -6.80 -3.72 -6.46
C ASP A 82 -7.59 -2.72 -5.58
N LYS A 83 -8.02 -3.16 -4.39
CA LYS A 83 -8.67 -2.32 -3.38
C LYS A 83 -7.77 -2.09 -2.19
N VAL A 84 -7.64 -0.83 -1.79
CA VAL A 84 -6.93 -0.38 -0.59
C VAL A 84 -7.97 0.09 0.42
N TYR A 85 -7.85 -0.36 1.66
CA TYR A 85 -8.73 0.06 2.74
C TYR A 85 -7.98 1.02 3.64
N LEU A 86 -8.52 2.24 3.79
CA LEU A 86 -7.90 3.32 4.55
C LEU A 86 -8.81 3.74 5.70
N TYR A 87 -8.23 3.84 6.89
CA TYR A 87 -8.90 4.31 8.09
C TYR A 87 -8.53 5.78 8.35
N PRO A 88 -9.49 6.71 8.40
CA PRO A 88 -9.21 8.09 8.78
C PRO A 88 -8.82 8.16 10.26
N MET A 89 -7.73 8.84 10.61
CA MET A 89 -7.31 8.96 12.02
C MET A 89 -8.24 9.84 12.86
N ASP A 90 -9.03 10.70 12.22
CA ASP A 90 -9.96 11.65 12.85
C ASP A 90 -11.40 11.11 12.97
N SER A 91 -11.67 9.87 12.55
CA SER A 91 -13.02 9.30 12.59
C SER A 91 -13.00 7.80 12.83
N ASN A 92 -13.93 7.35 13.68
CA ASN A 92 -14.09 5.93 14.00
C ASN A 92 -15.30 5.28 13.31
N ASP A 93 -15.99 6.02 12.44
CA ASP A 93 -17.33 5.65 11.97
C ASP A 93 -17.33 5.13 10.53
N TYR A 94 -16.18 5.17 9.85
CA TYR A 94 -16.09 4.69 8.47
C TYR A 94 -14.67 4.32 8.05
N ILE A 95 -14.59 3.45 7.04
CA ILE A 95 -13.37 3.09 6.31
C ILE A 95 -13.58 3.48 4.84
N TYR A 96 -12.53 3.93 4.17
CA TYR A 96 -12.57 4.09 2.72
C TYR A 96 -12.11 2.82 2.02
N GLU A 97 -12.91 2.32 1.07
CA GLU A 97 -12.42 1.43 0.03
C GLU A 97 -11.99 2.25 -1.18
N TRP A 98 -10.70 2.23 -1.49
CA TRP A 98 -10.12 2.95 -2.62
C TRP A 98 -9.67 1.98 -3.71
N ASN A 99 -10.12 2.19 -4.94
CA ASN A 99 -9.71 1.39 -6.11
C ASN A 99 -8.50 2.03 -6.80
N ILE A 100 -7.32 1.44 -6.66
CA ILE A 100 -6.04 1.97 -7.18
C ILE A 100 -5.97 2.02 -8.71
N ASN A 101 -6.85 1.34 -9.44
CA ASN A 101 -6.88 1.43 -10.90
C ASN A 101 -7.70 2.63 -11.39
N THR A 102 -8.77 2.95 -10.67
CA THR A 102 -9.73 4.00 -11.08
C THR A 102 -9.59 5.29 -10.26
N GLU A 103 -8.82 5.22 -9.17
CA GLU A 103 -8.62 6.27 -8.17
C GLU A 103 -9.90 6.72 -7.45
N LYS A 104 -11.03 6.05 -7.69
CA LYS A 104 -12.30 6.26 -6.99
C LYS A 104 -12.31 5.60 -5.63
N SER A 105 -12.91 6.28 -4.64
CA SER A 105 -13.14 5.76 -3.30
C SER A 105 -14.63 5.70 -2.96
N VAL A 106 -14.99 4.77 -2.08
CA VAL A 106 -16.32 4.63 -1.49
C VAL A 106 -16.16 4.60 0.02
N LYS A 107 -17.03 5.31 0.75
CA LYS A 107 -17.11 5.22 2.22
C LYS A 107 -17.93 4.00 2.62
N ILE A 108 -17.37 3.18 3.51
CA ILE A 108 -18.07 2.07 4.16
C ILE A 108 -18.25 2.48 5.61
N PHE A 109 -19.49 2.77 6.01
CA PHE A 109 -19.81 3.13 7.39
C PHE A 109 -19.72 1.90 8.30
N VAL A 110 -19.10 2.08 9.46
CA VAL A 110 -19.09 1.11 10.54
C VAL A 110 -20.40 1.29 11.29
N ASN A 111 -21.25 0.26 11.26
CA ASN A 111 -22.46 0.28 12.06
C ASN A 111 -22.08 0.02 13.52
N HIS A 112 -21.98 1.08 14.31
CA HIS A 112 -22.03 0.96 15.76
C HIS A 112 -23.44 0.47 16.08
N LYS A 113 -23.61 -0.83 16.32
CA LYS A 113 -24.84 -1.29 16.96
C LYS A 113 -24.95 -0.48 18.24
N ASP A 114 -26.05 0.26 18.37
CA ASP A 114 -26.32 1.09 19.54
C ASP A 114 -25.93 0.31 20.80
N GLU A 115 -24.98 0.84 21.56
CA GLU A 115 -24.79 0.49 22.96
C GLU A 115 -26.01 1.03 23.72
N ASN A 116 -27.20 0.48 23.46
CA ASN A 116 -28.41 0.74 24.21
C ASN A 116 -28.68 -0.47 25.10
N GLU A 117 -28.15 -0.45 26.32
CA GLU A 117 -28.91 -0.23 27.56
C GLU A 117 -27.99 -0.16 28.79
#